data_AF-A0A6S7JR08-F1
#
_entry.id   AF-A0A6S7JR08-F1
#
_cell.length_a   1.000
_cell.length_b   1.000
_cell.length_c   1.000
_cell.angle_alpha   90.00
_cell.angle_beta   90.00
_cell.angle_gamma   90.00
#
_symmetry.space_group_name_H-M   'P 1'
#
loop_
_entity.id
_entity.type
_entity.pdbx_description
1 polymer ?
#
loop_
_entity_poly.entity_id
_entity_poly.type
_entity_poly.pdbx_seq_one_letter_code
_entity_poly.pdbx_strand_id
1 'polypeptide(L)'
;MGHSFFFRDIANVKVEDDRSNVGSTEKGLYIHIDLPYLRSIPNILALHCIQQSPNGGESIFTDGYHAVKQLKRHHPEAFEVLTTFPMRFYDEGVAEYGEYCFDLSAPMINLNNKGRIESLLLEPAVMTVANKTSTTEEVLAFYEAYHQLSKLFYSNVVSVHLKPGQVVMTHNTRVLHGRTGFKATSEAEAKVSRWIKTMFYEWDMVFSKLR
;
A
#
# COMPACT_ATOMS: atom_id res chain seq x y z
N MET A 1 -5.62 16.88 -0.14
CA MET A 1 -6.16 15.82 0.75
C MET A 1 -5.01 15.46 1.67
N GLY A 2 -5.02 15.88 2.93
CA GLY A 2 -3.85 15.74 3.79
C GLY A 2 -3.74 14.33 4.37
N HIS A 3 -2.86 13.49 3.83
CA HIS A 3 -2.36 12.34 4.57
C HIS A 3 -1.55 12.89 5.76
N SER A 4 -2.11 12.89 6.98
CA SER A 4 -1.38 13.34 8.18
C SER A 4 -0.21 12.41 8.58
N PHE A 5 0.13 11.45 7.71
CA PHE A 5 1.22 10.49 7.87
C PHE A 5 2.60 11.14 7.94
N PHE A 6 2.80 12.31 7.33
CA PHE A 6 4.14 12.76 7.00
C PHE A 6 5.06 13.07 8.19
N PHE A 7 4.55 13.34 9.40
CA PHE A 7 5.39 13.91 10.47
C PHE A 7 5.09 13.43 11.88
N ARG A 8 4.39 12.30 12.04
CA ARG A 8 4.29 11.62 13.33
C ARG A 8 4.96 10.27 13.23
N ASP A 9 5.78 9.94 14.24
CA ASP A 9 6.38 8.60 14.41
C ASP A 9 5.32 7.47 14.39
N ILE A 10 4.05 7.81 14.65
CA ILE A 10 2.93 6.89 14.75
C ILE A 10 1.68 7.52 14.12
N ALA A 11 1.10 6.83 13.12
CA ALA A 11 -0.21 7.15 12.56
C ALA A 11 -1.31 6.29 13.20
N ASN A 12 -2.51 6.86 13.39
CA ASN A 12 -3.67 6.13 13.88
C ASN A 12 -4.58 5.79 12.71
N VAL A 13 -4.85 4.51 12.52
CA VAL A 13 -5.85 4.02 11.56
C VAL A 13 -7.05 3.51 12.34
N LYS A 14 -8.06 4.36 12.45
CA LYS A 14 -9.36 4.11 13.08
C LYS A 14 -10.45 4.73 12.21
N VAL A 15 -11.71 4.33 12.43
CA VAL A 15 -12.83 5.02 11.77
C VAL A 15 -12.91 6.43 12.35
N GLU A 16 -12.76 7.44 11.50
CA GLU A 16 -12.86 8.87 11.85
C GLU A 16 -13.98 9.52 11.03
N ASP A 17 -14.56 10.60 11.56
CA ASP A 17 -15.61 11.36 10.86
C ASP A 17 -15.05 12.04 9.59
N ASP A 18 -13.76 12.40 9.59
CA ASP A 18 -13.01 12.80 8.40
C ASP A 18 -12.61 11.54 7.59
N ARG A 19 -13.40 11.25 6.56
CA ARG A 19 -13.23 10.08 5.68
C ARG A 19 -12.30 10.35 4.49
N SER A 20 -11.42 11.34 4.58
CA SER A 20 -10.47 11.68 3.50
C SER A 20 -9.48 10.55 3.19
N ASN A 21 -9.17 9.68 4.16
CA ASN A 21 -8.36 8.48 3.96
C ASN A 21 -9.20 7.20 3.91
N VAL A 22 -9.01 6.38 2.86
CA VAL A 22 -9.74 5.12 2.66
C VAL A 22 -9.52 4.13 3.82
N GLY A 23 -8.35 4.13 4.44
CA GLY A 23 -8.01 3.32 5.61
C GLY A 23 -8.87 3.61 6.86
N SER A 24 -9.42 4.82 6.94
CA SER A 24 -10.31 5.29 8.02
C SER A 24 -11.79 4.99 7.78
N THR A 25 -12.11 4.10 6.84
CA THR A 25 -13.48 3.64 6.56
C THR A 25 -13.71 2.18 6.96
N GLU A 26 -14.97 1.73 7.00
CA GLU A 26 -15.35 0.33 7.23
C GLU A 26 -15.17 -0.59 6.00
N LYS A 27 -14.94 0.01 4.83
CA LYS A 27 -14.77 -0.74 3.57
C LYS A 27 -13.48 -1.55 3.60
N GLY A 28 -13.44 -2.60 2.79
CA GLY A 28 -12.18 -3.29 2.52
C GLY A 28 -11.17 -2.33 1.91
N LEU A 29 -9.93 -2.39 2.40
CA LEU A 29 -8.81 -1.68 1.82
C LEU A 29 -8.12 -2.62 0.84
N TYR A 30 -8.09 -2.24 -0.43
CA TYR A 30 -7.42 -3.02 -1.45
C TYR A 30 -5.93 -3.19 -1.14
N ILE A 31 -5.34 -4.24 -1.68
CA ILE A 31 -3.92 -4.52 -1.55
C ILE A 31 -3.10 -3.35 -2.16
N HIS A 32 -2.16 -2.81 -1.39
CA HIS A 32 -1.32 -1.66 -1.74
C HIS A 32 0.04 -1.71 -1.02
N ILE A 33 0.89 -0.76 -1.40
CA ILE A 33 2.17 -0.39 -0.81
C ILE A 33 1.97 1.04 -0.28
N ASP A 34 2.39 1.30 0.96
CA ASP A 34 2.23 2.64 1.53
C ASP A 34 3.24 3.63 0.96
N LEU A 35 2.77 4.85 0.69
CA LEU A 35 3.58 6.01 0.30
C LEU A 35 4.39 5.83 -1.00
N PRO A 36 3.83 5.25 -2.09
CA PRO A 36 4.58 4.98 -3.30
C PRO A 36 4.98 6.25 -4.07
N TYR A 37 4.44 7.41 -3.71
CA TYR A 37 4.82 8.72 -4.26
C TYR A 37 6.14 9.26 -3.67
N LEU A 38 6.69 8.63 -2.63
CA LEU A 38 8.00 9.01 -2.08
C LEU A 38 9.13 8.41 -2.91
N ARG A 39 10.19 9.21 -3.14
CA ARG A 39 11.43 8.71 -3.79
C ARG A 39 12.15 7.67 -2.92
N SER A 40 12.07 7.83 -1.60
CA SER A 40 12.58 6.88 -0.61
C SER A 40 11.39 6.38 0.20
N ILE A 41 10.79 5.28 -0.27
CA ILE A 41 9.65 4.64 0.40
C ILE A 41 10.16 3.99 1.69
N PRO A 42 9.49 4.18 2.83
CA PRO A 42 9.89 3.50 4.04
C PRO A 42 9.90 2.00 3.86
N ASN A 43 10.97 1.38 4.33
CA ASN A 43 11.27 -0.01 4.02
C ASN A 43 10.40 -1.00 4.80
N ILE A 44 10.07 -0.69 6.04
CA ILE A 44 9.34 -1.58 6.94
C ILE A 44 8.08 -0.87 7.40
N LEU A 45 6.95 -1.57 7.28
CA LEU A 45 5.67 -1.17 7.84
C LEU A 45 5.39 -2.04 9.07
N ALA A 46 5.04 -1.41 10.19
CA ALA A 46 4.58 -2.09 11.40
C ALA A 46 3.15 -1.70 11.73
N LEU A 47 2.30 -2.70 11.92
CA LEU A 47 0.88 -2.55 12.26
C LEU A 47 0.64 -3.14 13.66
N HIS A 48 0.43 -2.28 14.65
CA HIS A 48 0.11 -2.66 16.02
C HIS A 48 -1.41 -2.60 16.26
N CYS A 49 -2.02 -3.75 16.57
CA CYS A 49 -3.43 -3.82 16.89
C CYS A 49 -3.70 -3.33 18.32
N ILE A 50 -4.40 -2.21 18.45
CA ILE A 50 -4.88 -1.71 19.74
C ILE A 50 -6.28 -2.25 20.04
N GLN A 51 -7.14 -2.25 19.03
CA GLN A 51 -8.48 -2.80 19.13
C GLN A 51 -8.85 -3.48 17.81
N GLN A 52 -9.48 -4.64 17.89
CA GLN A 52 -9.91 -5.41 16.73
C GLN A 52 -11.44 -5.45 16.64
N SER A 53 -11.97 -5.46 15.42
CA SER A 53 -13.40 -5.65 15.19
C SER A 53 -13.78 -7.11 15.46
N PRO A 54 -14.95 -7.38 16.08
CA PRO A 54 -15.43 -8.75 16.27
C PRO A 54 -15.80 -9.45 14.96
N ASN A 55 -16.09 -8.70 13.89
CA ASN A 55 -16.52 -9.23 12.59
C ASN A 55 -15.77 -8.54 11.44
N GLY A 56 -14.85 -9.26 10.80
CA GLY A 56 -14.04 -8.78 9.68
C GLY A 56 -12.86 -7.90 10.12
N GLY A 57 -12.26 -7.19 9.17
CA GLY A 57 -11.12 -6.31 9.44
C GLY A 57 -9.77 -7.04 9.56
N GLU A 58 -9.72 -8.28 9.07
CA GLU A 58 -8.49 -9.04 8.92
C GLU A 58 -7.50 -8.28 8.04
N SER A 59 -6.23 -8.28 8.45
CA SER A 59 -5.15 -7.79 7.62
C SER A 59 -4.81 -8.86 6.57
N ILE A 60 -4.70 -8.46 5.31
CA ILE A 60 -4.30 -9.35 4.22
C ILE A 60 -2.94 -8.95 3.68
N PHE A 61 -2.14 -9.93 3.31
CA PHE A 61 -0.77 -9.75 2.80
C PHE A 61 -0.53 -10.63 1.58
N THR A 62 0.30 -10.17 0.65
CA THR A 62 0.73 -10.97 -0.50
C THR A 62 2.18 -10.66 -0.86
N ASP A 63 2.99 -11.67 -1.17
CA ASP A 63 4.36 -11.47 -1.62
C ASP A 63 4.35 -11.00 -3.08
N GLY A 64 4.49 -9.68 -3.26
CA GLY A 64 4.42 -9.09 -4.58
C GLY A 64 5.53 -9.57 -5.51
N TYR A 65 6.71 -9.90 -4.98
CA TYR A 65 7.81 -10.42 -5.80
C TYR A 65 7.47 -11.82 -6.33
N HIS A 66 6.75 -12.62 -5.54
CA HIS A 66 6.28 -13.92 -5.98
C HIS A 66 5.23 -13.77 -7.10
N ALA A 67 4.24 -12.90 -6.91
CA ALA A 67 3.23 -12.60 -7.92
C ALA A 67 3.84 -12.06 -9.22
N VAL A 68 4.84 -11.17 -9.13
CA VAL A 68 5.55 -10.65 -10.31
C VAL A 68 6.35 -11.74 -11.03
N LYS A 69 6.97 -12.68 -10.31
CA LYS A 69 7.61 -13.85 -10.94
C LYS A 69 6.60 -14.75 -11.65
N GLN A 70 5.41 -14.93 -11.08
CA GLN A 70 4.32 -15.65 -11.73
C GLN A 70 3.85 -14.91 -13.00
N LEU A 71 3.68 -13.58 -12.93
CA LEU A 71 3.32 -12.73 -14.06
C LEU A 71 4.33 -12.86 -15.18
N LYS A 72 5.63 -12.72 -14.88
CA LYS A 72 6.70 -12.84 -15.88
C LYS A 72 6.69 -14.18 -16.60
N ARG A 73 6.34 -15.26 -15.89
CA ARG A 73 6.28 -16.62 -16.46
C ARG A 73 5.03 -16.84 -17.32
N HIS A 74 3.88 -16.33 -16.88
CA HIS A 74 2.57 -16.65 -17.48
C HIS A 74 2.08 -15.58 -18.47
N HIS A 75 2.47 -14.33 -18.28
CA HIS A 75 2.07 -13.15 -19.05
C HIS A 75 3.28 -12.21 -19.25
N PRO A 76 4.30 -12.62 -20.03
CA PRO A 76 5.54 -11.86 -20.20
C PRO A 76 5.31 -10.45 -20.79
N GLU A 77 4.34 -10.28 -21.69
CA GLU A 77 3.97 -8.98 -22.25
C GLU A 77 3.41 -8.03 -21.18
N ALA A 78 2.55 -8.53 -20.29
CA ALA A 78 2.03 -7.76 -19.16
C ALA A 78 3.16 -7.37 -18.19
N PHE A 79 4.13 -8.26 -17.96
CA PHE A 79 5.32 -7.93 -17.18
C PHE A 79 6.13 -6.79 -17.83
N GLU A 80 6.35 -6.83 -19.14
CA GLU A 80 7.05 -5.77 -19.87
C GLU A 80 6.34 -4.41 -19.71
N VAL A 81 5.03 -4.37 -19.93
CA VAL A 81 4.21 -3.16 -19.75
C VAL A 81 4.35 -2.60 -18.34
N LEU A 82 4.21 -3.43 -17.30
CA LEU A 82 4.28 -2.97 -15.91
C LEU A 82 5.69 -2.58 -15.44
N THR A 83 6.74 -2.96 -16.17
CA THR A 83 8.13 -2.55 -15.92
C THR A 83 8.57 -1.32 -16.71
N THR A 84 7.76 -0.84 -17.66
CA THR A 84 8.14 0.26 -18.56
C THR A 84 7.15 1.43 -18.53
N PHE A 85 5.86 1.18 -18.32
CA PHE A 85 4.83 2.22 -18.32
C PHE A 85 5.03 3.18 -17.14
N PRO A 86 5.19 4.50 -17.37
CA PRO A 86 5.52 5.47 -16.33
C PRO A 86 4.26 5.96 -15.60
N MET A 87 3.74 5.13 -14.69
CA MET A 87 2.59 5.48 -13.85
C MET A 87 2.92 6.67 -12.94
N ARG A 88 1.98 7.62 -12.81
CA ARG A 88 2.13 8.78 -11.94
C ARG A 88 1.48 8.50 -10.58
N PHE A 89 2.25 8.70 -9.51
CA PHE A 89 1.80 8.65 -8.11
C PHE A 89 1.86 10.08 -7.56
N TYR A 90 0.70 10.64 -7.24
CA TYR A 90 0.54 12.04 -6.87
C TYR A 90 -0.20 12.19 -5.55
N ASP A 91 0.36 12.96 -4.62
CA ASP A 91 -0.33 13.37 -3.39
C ASP A 91 0.01 14.81 -3.02
N GLU A 92 -0.99 15.57 -2.56
CA GLU A 92 -0.83 16.96 -2.13
C GLU A 92 -1.71 17.29 -0.93
N GLY A 93 -1.20 18.11 -0.03
CA GLY A 93 -1.94 18.48 1.16
C GLY A 93 -1.20 19.42 2.09
N VAL A 94 -1.71 19.53 3.30
CA VAL A 94 -1.11 20.30 4.39
C VAL A 94 -0.86 19.34 5.56
N ALA A 95 0.36 19.37 6.09
CA ALA A 95 0.78 18.59 7.25
C ALA A 95 1.40 19.52 8.31
N GLU A 96 1.91 18.94 9.40
CA GLU A 96 2.42 19.69 10.56
C GLU A 96 3.49 20.74 10.21
N TYR A 97 4.33 20.45 9.22
CA TYR A 97 5.41 21.35 8.79
C TYR A 97 5.08 22.18 7.53
N GLY A 98 3.80 22.23 7.13
CA GLY A 98 3.33 23.05 6.03
C GLY A 98 2.74 22.24 4.87
N GLU A 99 2.58 22.92 3.74
CA GLU A 99 2.07 22.32 2.51
C GLU A 99 3.09 21.36 1.90
N TYR A 100 2.60 20.28 1.29
CA TYR A 100 3.41 19.31 0.58
C TYR A 100 2.78 18.96 -0.77
N CYS A 101 3.64 18.60 -1.72
CA CYS A 101 3.26 18.09 -3.03
C CYS A 101 4.29 17.04 -3.45
N PHE A 102 3.86 15.79 -3.58
CA PHE A 102 4.66 14.68 -4.07
C PHE A 102 4.15 14.26 -5.45
N ASP A 103 5.07 14.18 -6.39
CA ASP A 103 4.80 13.80 -7.77
C ASP A 103 5.91 12.88 -8.26
N LEU A 104 5.61 11.59 -8.33
CA LEU A 104 6.53 10.56 -8.82
C LEU A 104 5.95 9.94 -10.09
N SER A 105 6.78 9.84 -11.14
CA SER A 105 6.47 9.03 -12.30
C SER A 105 7.47 7.88 -12.39
N ALA A 106 6.97 6.65 -12.28
CA ALA A 106 7.79 5.44 -12.26
C ALA A 106 6.96 4.21 -12.69
N PRO A 107 7.61 3.14 -13.19
CA PRO A 107 6.95 1.86 -13.39
C PRO A 107 6.38 1.28 -12.10
N MET A 108 5.28 0.51 -12.23
CA MET A 108 4.72 -0.25 -11.13
C MET A 108 5.71 -1.28 -10.58
N ILE A 109 6.50 -1.89 -11.47
CA ILE A 109 7.54 -2.86 -11.13
C ILE A 109 8.89 -2.24 -11.46
N ASN A 110 9.64 -1.80 -10.45
CA ASN A 110 10.98 -1.28 -10.66
C ASN A 110 12.00 -2.41 -10.65
N LEU A 111 12.89 -2.38 -11.65
CA LEU A 111 13.99 -3.32 -11.79
C LEU A 111 15.31 -2.57 -11.59
N ASN A 112 16.24 -3.19 -10.86
CA ASN A 112 17.61 -2.69 -10.79
C ASN A 112 18.38 -3.00 -12.08
N ASN A 113 19.64 -2.54 -12.12
CA ASN A 113 20.58 -2.66 -13.24
C ASN A 113 20.88 -4.11 -13.65
N LYS A 114 20.51 -5.11 -12.82
CA LYS A 114 20.67 -6.55 -13.08
C LYS A 114 19.36 -7.21 -13.50
N GLY A 115 18.30 -6.44 -13.77
CA GLY A 115 16.98 -6.94 -14.12
C GLY A 115 16.26 -7.66 -12.98
N ARG A 116 16.65 -7.41 -11.72
CA ARG A 116 15.99 -7.97 -10.53
C ARG A 116 15.00 -6.95 -9.97
N ILE A 117 13.88 -7.43 -9.45
CA ILE A 117 12.88 -6.59 -8.80
C ILE A 117 13.54 -5.85 -7.63
N GLU A 118 13.41 -4.53 -7.62
CA GLU A 118 13.93 -3.63 -6.59
C GLU A 118 12.81 -3.11 -5.71
N SER A 119 11.68 -2.70 -6.30
CA SER A 119 10.51 -2.25 -5.56
C SER A 119 9.23 -2.45 -6.37
N LEU A 120 8.10 -2.46 -5.66
CA LEU A 120 6.77 -2.41 -6.25
C LEU A 120 6.08 -1.13 -5.80
N LEU A 121 5.41 -0.46 -6.73
CA LEU A 121 4.65 0.76 -6.48
C LEU A 121 3.18 0.50 -6.81
N LEU A 122 2.33 0.49 -5.79
CA LEU A 122 0.90 0.30 -5.99
C LEU A 122 0.11 0.94 -4.85
N GLU A 123 -0.57 2.04 -5.13
CA GLU A 123 -1.61 2.57 -4.24
C GLU A 123 -2.71 3.19 -5.11
N PRO A 124 -3.84 2.50 -5.32
CA PRO A 124 -4.88 2.97 -6.24
C PRO A 124 -5.43 4.37 -5.92
N ALA A 125 -5.35 4.81 -4.66
CA ALA A 125 -5.83 6.11 -4.23
C ALA A 125 -5.01 7.30 -4.77
N VAL A 126 -3.73 7.07 -5.09
CA VAL A 126 -2.78 8.12 -5.51
C VAL A 126 -2.23 7.88 -6.93
N MET A 127 -2.59 6.77 -7.56
CA MET A 127 -2.31 6.50 -8.97
C MET A 127 -3.17 7.39 -9.86
N THR A 128 -2.51 8.22 -10.68
CA THR A 128 -3.19 9.08 -11.64
C THR A 128 -2.69 8.78 -13.04
N VAL A 129 -3.61 8.61 -13.99
CA VAL A 129 -3.27 8.43 -15.42
C VAL A 129 -2.91 9.77 -16.07
N ALA A 130 -2.78 10.84 -15.28
CA ALA A 130 -2.55 12.20 -15.74
C ALA A 130 -1.09 12.44 -16.22
N ASN A 131 -0.46 11.44 -16.82
CA ASN A 131 0.75 11.64 -17.59
C ASN A 131 0.34 12.06 -19.01
N LYS A 132 0.44 13.35 -19.32
CA LYS A 132 -0.02 13.93 -20.60
C LYS A 132 0.67 13.38 -21.84
N THR A 133 1.70 12.54 -21.67
CA THR A 133 2.52 12.00 -22.76
C THR A 133 2.10 10.60 -23.21
N SER A 134 1.29 9.87 -22.44
CA SER A 134 0.90 8.49 -22.78
C SER A 134 -0.29 8.43 -23.73
N THR A 135 -0.29 7.49 -24.67
CA THR A 135 -1.42 7.26 -25.57
C THR A 135 -2.54 6.48 -24.87
N THR A 136 -3.75 6.51 -25.45
CA THR A 136 -4.88 5.73 -24.93
C THR A 136 -4.59 4.22 -24.96
N GLU A 137 -3.91 3.75 -26.00
CA GLU A 137 -3.53 2.35 -26.16
C GLU A 137 -2.56 1.90 -25.07
N GLU A 138 -1.56 2.72 -24.74
CA GLU A 138 -0.60 2.43 -23.65
C GLU A 138 -1.30 2.37 -22.29
N VAL A 139 -2.23 3.28 -22.03
CA VAL A 139 -3.03 3.30 -20.80
C VAL A 139 -3.90 2.04 -20.69
N LEU A 140 -4.58 1.64 -21.77
CA LEU A 140 -5.41 0.43 -21.79
C LEU A 140 -4.55 -0.83 -21.57
N ALA A 141 -3.40 -0.91 -22.24
CA ALA A 141 -2.45 -2.01 -22.06
C ALA A 141 -1.97 -2.10 -20.60
N PHE A 142 -1.67 -0.96 -19.97
CA PHE A 142 -1.31 -0.91 -18.57
C PHE A 142 -2.43 -1.47 -17.66
N TYR A 143 -3.68 -1.04 -17.85
CA TYR A 143 -4.77 -1.52 -17.00
C TYR A 143 -5.08 -3.00 -17.19
N GLU A 144 -4.97 -3.53 -18.41
CA GLU A 144 -5.09 -4.97 -18.65
C GLU A 144 -3.95 -5.74 -17.96
N ALA A 145 -2.71 -5.28 -18.10
CA ALA A 145 -1.56 -5.88 -17.44
C ALA A 145 -1.68 -5.84 -15.90
N TYR A 146 -2.10 -4.68 -15.35
CA TYR A 146 -2.35 -4.50 -13.92
C TYR A 146 -3.49 -5.40 -13.44
N HIS A 147 -4.54 -5.62 -14.24
CA HIS A 147 -5.61 -6.55 -13.92
C HIS A 147 -5.10 -7.99 -13.79
N GLN A 148 -4.23 -8.44 -14.70
CA GLN A 148 -3.61 -9.76 -14.61
C GLN A 148 -2.74 -9.90 -13.34
N LEU A 149 -1.91 -8.89 -13.04
CA LEU A 149 -1.10 -8.91 -11.83
C LEU A 149 -1.96 -8.88 -10.55
N SER A 150 -3.04 -8.12 -10.55
CA SER A 150 -3.98 -8.06 -9.43
C SER A 150 -4.59 -9.43 -9.12
N LYS A 151 -4.98 -10.21 -10.13
CA LYS A 151 -5.46 -11.59 -9.93
C LYS A 151 -4.41 -12.43 -9.21
N LEU A 152 -3.15 -12.31 -9.60
CA LEU A 152 -2.04 -13.04 -8.97
C LEU A 152 -1.84 -12.59 -7.52
N PHE A 153 -1.91 -11.28 -7.23
CA PHE A 153 -1.86 -10.78 -5.85
C PHE A 153 -2.92 -11.43 -4.97
N TYR A 154 -4.20 -11.38 -5.39
CA TYR A 154 -5.31 -11.94 -4.61
C TYR A 154 -5.30 -13.46 -4.53
N SER A 155 -4.76 -14.17 -5.54
CA SER A 155 -4.62 -15.63 -5.51
C SER A 155 -3.59 -16.14 -4.49
N ASN A 156 -2.66 -15.28 -4.06
CA ASN A 156 -1.58 -15.61 -3.13
C ASN A 156 -1.76 -14.95 -1.75
N VAL A 157 -2.97 -14.47 -1.42
CA VAL A 157 -3.22 -13.74 -0.17
C VAL A 157 -3.12 -14.66 1.05
N VAL A 158 -2.45 -14.14 2.08
CA VAL A 158 -2.49 -14.67 3.44
C VAL A 158 -3.28 -13.69 4.31
N SER A 159 -4.27 -14.20 5.03
CA SER A 159 -5.09 -13.42 5.97
C SER A 159 -4.60 -13.63 7.40
N VAL A 160 -4.49 -12.53 8.15
CA VAL A 160 -4.05 -12.51 9.55
C VAL A 160 -5.05 -11.71 10.38
N HIS A 161 -5.66 -12.38 11.35
CA HIS A 161 -6.52 -11.73 12.34
C HIS A 161 -5.67 -11.35 13.57
N LEU A 162 -5.23 -10.08 13.64
CA LEU A 162 -4.46 -9.57 14.77
C LEU A 162 -5.33 -9.39 16.01
N LYS A 163 -4.88 -9.91 17.14
CA LYS A 163 -5.45 -9.64 18.46
C LYS A 163 -4.86 -8.34 19.04
N PRO A 164 -5.58 -7.65 19.93
CA PRO A 164 -5.03 -6.52 20.68
C PRO A 164 -3.68 -6.85 21.32
N GLY A 165 -2.71 -5.94 21.18
CA GLY A 165 -1.33 -6.10 21.63
C GLY A 165 -0.39 -6.80 20.64
N GLN A 166 -0.91 -7.38 19.55
CA GLN A 166 -0.07 -8.00 18.51
C GLN A 166 0.42 -6.97 17.50
N VAL A 167 1.65 -7.18 17.02
CA VAL A 167 2.28 -6.38 15.97
C VAL A 167 2.67 -7.30 14.81
N VAL A 168 2.38 -6.88 13.59
CA VAL A 168 2.96 -7.46 12.38
C VAL A 168 3.89 -6.43 11.74
N MET A 169 5.06 -6.89 11.32
CA MET A 169 6.03 -6.09 10.58
C MET A 169 6.21 -6.70 9.20
N THR A 170 6.23 -5.86 8.17
CA THR A 170 6.31 -6.30 6.78
C THR A 170 7.27 -5.43 5.97
N HIS A 171 7.86 -6.01 4.92
CA HIS A 171 8.70 -5.29 3.98
C HIS A 171 7.80 -4.49 3.04
N ASN A 172 7.63 -3.19 3.31
CA ASN A 172 6.66 -2.34 2.65
C ASN A 172 6.91 -2.17 1.14
N THR A 173 8.10 -2.42 0.61
CA THR A 173 8.38 -2.33 -0.84
C THR A 173 8.26 -3.67 -1.59
N ARG A 174 7.96 -4.77 -0.87
CA ARG A 174 7.84 -6.13 -1.43
C ARG A 174 6.48 -6.76 -1.16
N VAL A 175 6.03 -6.68 0.08
CA VAL A 175 4.81 -7.34 0.54
C VAL A 175 3.71 -6.30 0.52
N LEU A 176 2.78 -6.48 -0.42
CA LEU A 176 1.60 -5.64 -0.46
C LEU A 176 0.65 -6.07 0.64
N HIS A 177 -0.10 -5.11 1.18
CA HIS A 177 -0.99 -5.33 2.29
C HIS A 177 -2.33 -4.65 2.08
N GLY A 178 -3.35 -5.12 2.78
CA GLY A 178 -4.70 -4.56 2.72
C GLY A 178 -5.52 -5.02 3.91
N ARG A 179 -6.83 -4.85 3.81
CA ARG A 179 -7.75 -5.24 4.88
C ARG A 179 -9.10 -5.66 4.32
N THR A 180 -9.71 -6.69 4.88
CA THR A 180 -11.12 -7.00 4.61
C THR A 180 -12.05 -5.90 5.16
N GLY A 181 -13.29 -5.87 4.68
CA GLY A 181 -14.32 -5.00 5.26
C GLY A 181 -14.71 -5.48 6.66
N PHE A 182 -15.23 -4.58 7.49
CA PHE A 182 -15.79 -4.89 8.79
C PHE A 182 -17.06 -4.08 9.04
N LYS A 183 -17.85 -4.47 10.04
CA LYS A 183 -19.03 -3.70 10.46
C LYS A 183 -18.69 -2.90 11.71
N ALA A 184 -19.02 -1.61 11.76
CA ALA A 184 -19.04 -0.92 13.04
C ALA A 184 -20.21 -1.41 13.90
N THR A 185 -19.97 -1.56 15.20
CA THR A 185 -21.01 -1.88 16.18
C THR A 185 -21.83 -0.63 16.47
N SER A 186 -23.15 -0.74 16.39
CA SER A 186 -24.12 0.37 16.48
C SER A 186 -24.42 0.88 17.89
N GLU A 187 -23.56 0.62 18.88
CA GLU A 187 -23.82 1.03 20.26
C GLU A 187 -23.05 2.30 20.64
N ALA A 188 -23.75 3.20 21.32
CA ALA A 188 -23.36 4.55 21.72
C ALA A 188 -22.10 4.64 22.61
N GLU A 189 -21.42 3.52 22.90
CA GLU A 189 -20.25 3.45 23.78
C GLU A 189 -18.97 2.90 23.11
N ALA A 190 -19.01 2.44 21.85
CA ALA A 190 -17.81 1.98 21.15
C ALA A 190 -17.48 2.89 19.95
N LYS A 191 -16.99 4.10 20.22
CA LYS A 191 -16.56 5.09 19.19
C LYS A 191 -15.46 4.61 18.23
N VAL A 192 -14.84 3.45 18.48
CA VAL A 192 -13.85 2.84 17.59
C VAL A 192 -14.10 1.35 17.57
N SER A 193 -14.56 0.79 16.44
CA SER A 193 -14.75 -0.66 16.28
C SER A 193 -13.45 -1.40 15.91
N ARG A 194 -12.44 -0.66 15.41
CA ARG A 194 -11.10 -1.18 15.08
C ARG A 194 -10.07 -0.06 15.14
N TRP A 195 -8.92 -0.32 15.76
CA TRP A 195 -7.81 0.63 15.89
C TRP A 195 -6.47 -0.06 15.67
N ILE A 196 -5.77 0.36 14.62
CA ILE A 196 -4.38 -0.01 14.34
C ILE A 196 -3.51 1.23 14.48
N LYS A 197 -2.35 1.09 15.12
CA LYS A 197 -1.27 2.06 15.05
C LYS A 197 -0.26 1.64 14.00
N THR A 198 -0.01 2.52 13.05
CA THR A 198 0.93 2.30 11.95
C THR A 198 2.23 3.04 12.24
N MET A 199 3.36 2.37 12.04
CA MET A 199 4.71 2.92 12.20
C MET A 199 5.57 2.47 11.01
N PHE A 200 6.54 3.30 10.65
CA PHE A 200 7.51 2.99 9.60
C PHE A 200 8.93 2.91 10.17
N TYR A 201 9.74 2.02 9.61
CA TYR A 201 11.16 1.89 9.96
C TYR A 201 12.03 1.69 8.72
N GLU A 202 13.30 2.03 8.84
CA GLU A 202 14.31 1.79 7.81
C GLU A 202 15.08 0.50 8.07
N TRP A 203 15.44 -0.22 6.99
CA TRP A 203 16.27 -1.42 7.10
C TRP A 203 17.62 -1.13 7.77
N ASP A 204 18.21 0.03 7.50
CA ASP A 204 19.49 0.43 8.11
C ASP A 204 19.40 0.55 9.64
N MET A 205 18.26 1.03 10.17
CA MET A 205 18.05 1.07 11.62
C MET A 205 17.99 -0.33 12.22
N VAL A 206 17.29 -1.26 11.55
CA VAL A 206 17.17 -2.65 11.99
C VAL A 206 18.51 -3.37 11.88
N PHE A 207 19.20 -3.26 10.75
CA PHE A 207 20.50 -3.90 10.55
C PHE A 207 21.58 -3.33 11.45
N SER A 208 21.53 -2.04 11.81
CA SER A 208 22.44 -1.44 12.79
C SER A 208 22.33 -2.13 14.17
N LYS A 209 21.16 -2.66 14.54
CA LYS A 209 20.95 -3.40 15.81
C LYS A 209 21.23 -4.89 15.72
N LEU A 210 21.27 -5.46 14.51
CA LEU A 210 21.57 -6.87 14.27
C LEU A 210 23.07 -7.15 14.08
N ARG A 211 23.88 -6.10 13.89
CA ARG A 211 25.34 -6.16 13.85
C ARG A 211 25.93 -6.08 15.26
#